data_AF-A0A536QUA7-F1
#
_entry.id   AF-A0A536QUA7-F1
#
_cell.length_a   1.000
_cell.length_b   1.000
_cell.length_c   1.000
_cell.angle_alpha   90.00
_cell.angle_beta   90.00
_cell.angle_gamma   90.00
#
_symmetry.space_group_name_H-M   'P 1'
#
loop_
_entity.id
_entity.type
_entity.pdbx_description
1 polymer ?
#
loop_
_entity_poly.entity_id
_entity_poly.type
_entity_poly.pdbx_seq_one_letter_code
_entity_poly.pdbx_strand_id
1 'polypeptide(L)'
;MIQRDEAIALVTSGNADVGRVDRADAKLMTFADYLRVAGPVRTHAGDPQATAMTGFGIFGDPAQRYVWAVAVSGEVWPNGREPISFGGPPPGSPTPYPPYRWAIFLVESVPGRLMVIGDVGIAEAWPSTFDKLPSHPAMTYVPPSPTPRLTTLGVKIQQPLATSAVMKLSAEVRRIDRIEVKLMTWREYLASGDPGAYKPAAADDGAPVWIVAVAGEIVPAFGHGLTFNWGVFTIDGTDGGITSLTARNDGAWPAFFDALPDHPAPSP
;
A
#
# COMPACT_ATOMS: atom_id res chain seq x y z
N MET A 1 1.69 18.81 0.93
CA MET A 1 2.22 18.10 2.10
C MET A 1 1.47 18.59 3.32
N ILE A 2 0.93 17.69 4.15
CA ILE A 2 0.24 18.11 5.37
C ILE A 2 1.23 18.68 6.38
N GLN A 3 0.78 19.66 7.16
CA GLN A 3 1.57 20.31 8.20
C GLN A 3 1.68 19.43 9.46
N ARG A 4 2.64 19.76 10.33
CA ARG A 4 2.88 19.04 11.59
C ARG A 4 1.61 18.88 12.42
N ASP A 5 0.88 19.98 12.61
CA ASP A 5 -0.30 19.99 13.48
C ASP A 5 -1.48 19.26 12.83
N GLU A 6 -1.56 19.25 11.49
CA GLU A 6 -2.54 18.44 10.74
C GLU A 6 -2.25 16.94 10.90
N ALA A 7 -0.98 16.53 10.86
CA ALA A 7 -0.58 15.15 11.10
C ALA A 7 -0.92 14.69 12.53
N ILE A 8 -0.69 15.56 13.52
CA ILE A 8 -1.07 15.30 14.91
C ILE A 8 -2.60 15.18 15.03
N ALA A 9 -3.36 16.13 14.47
CA ALA A 9 -4.81 16.12 14.52
C ALA A 9 -5.43 14.87 13.87
N LEU A 10 -4.84 14.39 12.77
CA LEU A 10 -5.29 13.19 12.09
C LEU A 10 -5.20 11.93 12.98
N VAL A 11 -4.20 11.89 13.86
CA VAL A 11 -4.03 10.81 14.84
C VAL A 11 -4.89 11.02 16.08
N THR A 12 -4.94 12.23 16.64
CA THR A 12 -5.55 12.48 17.95
C THR A 12 -7.05 12.77 17.90
N SER A 13 -7.57 13.21 16.76
CA SER A 13 -8.97 13.63 16.60
C SER A 13 -9.74 12.77 15.58
N GLY A 14 -9.03 12.02 14.73
CA GLY A 14 -9.61 11.23 13.64
C GLY A 14 -9.46 9.71 13.80
N ASN A 15 -8.80 9.23 14.85
CA ASN A 15 -8.51 7.81 15.03
C ASN A 15 -9.31 7.22 16.20
N ALA A 16 -10.13 6.19 15.92
CA ALA A 16 -10.88 5.45 16.93
C ALA A 16 -9.99 4.71 17.93
N ASP A 17 -8.72 4.49 17.59
CA ASP A 17 -7.75 3.79 18.43
C ASP A 17 -7.12 4.71 19.50
N VAL A 18 -7.33 6.02 19.42
CA VAL A 18 -6.73 6.99 20.36
C VAL A 18 -7.82 7.54 21.28
N GLY A 19 -7.70 7.26 22.57
CA GLY A 19 -8.55 7.81 23.62
C GLY A 19 -7.96 9.10 24.19
N ARG A 20 -7.67 9.09 25.49
CA ARG A 20 -7.04 10.20 26.19
C ARG A 20 -5.65 10.49 25.61
N VAL A 21 -5.33 11.76 25.35
CA VAL A 21 -4.01 12.21 24.89
C VAL A 21 -3.36 13.07 25.95
N ASP A 22 -2.23 12.59 26.50
CA ASP A 22 -1.41 13.30 27.48
C ASP A 22 -0.33 14.15 26.83
N ARG A 23 0.24 13.63 25.73
CA ARG A 23 1.28 14.30 24.95
C ARG A 23 1.21 13.83 23.51
N ALA A 24 1.40 14.75 22.58
CA ALA A 24 1.59 14.43 21.18
C ALA A 24 2.74 15.25 20.60
N ASP A 25 3.52 14.64 19.72
CA ASP A 25 4.56 15.31 18.94
C ASP A 25 4.71 14.64 17.59
N ALA A 26 5.23 15.36 16.60
CA ALA A 26 5.43 14.86 15.26
C ALA A 26 6.75 15.34 14.67
N LYS A 27 7.45 14.42 14.02
CA LYS A 27 8.70 14.65 13.30
C LYS A 27 8.52 14.24 11.84
N LEU A 28 9.02 15.08 10.95
CA LEU A 28 9.02 14.79 9.52
C LEU A 28 10.33 14.10 9.14
N MET A 29 10.25 12.97 8.43
CA MET A 29 11.44 12.26 7.97
C MET A 29 11.19 11.48 6.68
N THR A 30 12.23 10.95 6.07
CA THR A 30 12.06 9.92 5.04
C THR A 30 11.67 8.59 5.69
N PHE A 31 10.98 7.72 4.97
CA PHE A 31 10.65 6.40 5.49
C PHE A 31 11.91 5.55 5.71
N ALA A 32 12.95 5.75 4.90
CA ALA A 32 14.28 5.16 5.11
C ALA A 32 14.91 5.59 6.44
N ASP A 33 14.79 6.87 6.82
CA ASP A 33 15.28 7.37 8.11
C ASP A 33 14.56 6.72 9.29
N TYR A 34 13.24 6.56 9.18
CA TYR A 34 12.46 5.85 10.19
C TYR A 34 12.94 4.40 10.35
N LEU A 35 13.01 3.65 9.26
CA LEU A 35 13.44 2.24 9.26
C LEU A 35 14.86 2.06 9.82
N ARG A 36 15.76 3.00 9.54
CA ARG A 36 17.15 2.98 10.03
C ARG A 36 17.25 3.11 11.55
N VAL A 37 16.35 3.88 12.17
CA VAL A 37 16.40 4.19 13.61
C VAL A 37 15.46 3.31 14.42
N ALA A 38 14.21 3.16 13.98
CA ALA A 38 13.16 2.39 14.65
C ALA A 38 13.11 0.92 14.22
N GLY A 39 13.78 0.56 13.13
CA GLY A 39 13.71 -0.78 12.56
C GLY A 39 12.46 -1.00 11.69
N PRO A 40 12.23 -2.25 11.25
CA PRO A 40 11.08 -2.59 10.41
C PRO A 40 9.77 -2.31 11.16
N VAL A 41 8.80 -1.72 10.45
CA VAL A 41 7.44 -1.56 10.97
C VAL A 41 6.85 -2.94 11.21
N ARG A 42 6.58 -3.23 12.48
CA ARG A 42 5.88 -4.43 12.92
C ARG A 42 4.79 -3.95 13.83
N THR A 43 3.54 -4.22 13.47
CA THR A 43 2.43 -3.90 14.35
C THR A 43 2.68 -4.63 15.68
N HIS A 44 2.70 -3.89 16.79
CA HIS A 44 2.86 -4.43 18.15
C HIS A 44 4.26 -4.99 18.51
N ALA A 45 5.34 -4.56 17.83
CA ALA A 45 6.69 -4.86 18.32
C ALA A 45 6.88 -4.34 19.75
N GLY A 46 7.22 -5.23 20.69
CA GLY A 46 7.35 -4.90 22.11
C GLY A 46 6.25 -5.49 23.00
N ASP A 47 5.20 -6.03 22.40
CA ASP A 47 4.12 -6.68 23.13
C ASP A 47 4.35 -8.21 23.26
N PRO A 48 4.59 -8.75 24.48
CA PRO A 48 4.75 -10.19 24.66
C PRO A 48 3.46 -11.00 24.48
N GLN A 49 2.30 -10.34 24.33
CA GLN A 49 0.99 -11.00 24.24
C GLN A 49 0.26 -10.78 22.92
N ALA A 50 0.85 -10.05 21.95
CA ALA A 50 0.31 -9.92 20.61
C ALA A 50 1.11 -10.77 19.62
N THR A 51 0.40 -11.49 18.74
CA THR A 51 1.03 -12.04 17.54
C THR A 51 1.42 -10.87 16.65
N ALA A 52 2.73 -10.70 16.43
CA ALA A 52 3.22 -9.69 15.48
C ALA A 52 2.63 -9.98 14.10
N MET A 53 1.75 -9.09 13.62
CA MET A 53 1.32 -9.13 12.23
C MET A 53 2.45 -8.54 11.37
N THR A 54 3.16 -9.41 10.64
CA THR A 54 3.96 -8.99 9.50
C THR A 54 3.01 -8.69 8.34
N GLY A 55 2.99 -7.46 7.82
CA GLY A 55 2.15 -7.22 6.64
C GLY A 55 1.95 -5.80 6.12
N PHE A 56 2.45 -4.74 6.76
CA PHE A 56 2.35 -3.41 6.16
C PHE A 56 3.58 -3.12 5.30
N GLY A 57 3.53 -3.58 4.05
CA GLY A 57 4.43 -3.13 3.00
C GLY A 57 4.11 -1.68 2.65
N ILE A 58 5.04 -0.77 2.90
CA ILE A 58 4.97 0.59 2.37
C ILE A 58 5.71 0.56 1.02
N PHE A 59 4.97 0.81 -0.07
CA PHE A 59 5.47 0.61 -1.43
C PHE A 59 6.08 1.87 -2.06
N GLY A 60 7.17 1.70 -2.81
CA GLY A 60 7.97 2.79 -3.41
C GLY A 60 9.32 2.97 -2.72
N ASP A 61 10.18 3.84 -3.27
CA ASP A 61 11.51 4.10 -2.70
C ASP A 61 11.39 4.76 -1.31
N PRO A 62 11.81 4.08 -0.23
CA PRO A 62 11.71 4.61 1.13
C PRO A 62 12.55 5.89 1.34
N ALA A 63 13.58 6.12 0.51
CA ALA A 63 14.38 7.34 0.55
C ALA A 63 13.66 8.55 -0.06
N GLN A 64 12.66 8.32 -0.93
CA GLN A 64 11.86 9.37 -1.58
C GLN A 64 10.49 9.57 -0.92
N ARG A 65 10.11 8.70 0.03
CA ARG A 65 8.85 8.82 0.76
C ARG A 65 9.03 9.60 2.05
N TYR A 66 8.36 10.74 2.14
CA TYR A 66 8.29 11.52 3.37
C TYR A 66 7.10 11.09 4.23
N VAL A 67 7.35 10.83 5.51
CA VAL A 67 6.35 10.45 6.50
C VAL A 67 6.43 11.34 7.73
N TRP A 68 5.28 11.62 8.33
CA TRP A 68 5.22 12.11 9.68
C TRP A 68 5.21 10.91 10.62
N ALA A 69 6.23 10.82 11.48
CA ALA A 69 6.13 9.98 12.67
C ALA A 69 5.44 10.82 13.75
N VAL A 70 4.27 10.39 14.22
CA VAL A 70 3.47 11.06 15.23
C VAL A 70 3.48 10.20 16.49
N ALA A 71 4.17 10.64 17.53
CA ALA A 71 4.14 9.97 18.83
C ALA A 71 3.01 10.55 19.68
N VAL A 72 2.22 9.67 20.27
CA VAL A 72 1.14 10.00 21.20
C VAL A 72 1.34 9.18 22.47
N SER A 73 1.28 9.82 23.64
CA SER A 73 1.12 9.14 24.93
C SER A 73 -0.26 9.41 25.52
N GLY A 74 -0.78 8.45 26.26
CA GLY A 74 -2.09 8.50 26.89
C GLY A 74 -2.75 7.12 26.86
N GLU A 75 -3.96 7.05 26.33
CA GLU A 75 -4.70 5.79 26.14
C GLU A 75 -4.77 5.47 24.65
N VAL A 76 -4.00 4.49 24.21
CA VAL A 76 -4.06 3.98 22.84
C VAL A 76 -4.58 2.55 22.85
N TRP A 77 -5.73 2.33 22.24
CA TRP A 77 -6.42 1.05 22.20
C TRP A 77 -5.83 0.14 21.13
N PRO A 78 -5.56 -1.13 21.45
CA PRO A 78 -5.00 -2.07 20.49
C PRO A 78 -6.08 -2.57 19.53
N ASN A 79 -6.24 -1.92 18.38
CA ASN A 79 -7.06 -2.46 17.30
C ASN A 79 -6.32 -3.60 16.61
N GLY A 80 -6.97 -4.76 16.47
CA GLY A 80 -6.36 -5.94 15.84
C GLY A 80 -5.39 -6.76 16.72
N ARG A 81 -5.39 -6.62 18.05
CA ARG A 81 -4.72 -7.61 18.91
C ARG A 81 -5.48 -8.94 18.78
N GLU A 82 -5.01 -9.82 17.89
CA GLU A 82 -5.43 -11.22 17.95
C GLU A 82 -4.90 -11.79 19.27
N PRO A 83 -5.76 -12.31 20.15
CA PRO A 83 -5.30 -13.11 21.29
C PRO A 83 -4.41 -14.23 20.77
N ILE A 84 -3.41 -14.65 21.56
CA ILE A 84 -2.81 -15.97 21.36
C ILE A 84 -3.94 -17.00 21.54
N SER A 85 -4.47 -17.49 20.42
CA SER A 85 -5.58 -18.42 20.37
C SER A 85 -5.06 -19.85 20.22
N PHE A 86 -5.51 -20.76 21.09
CA PHE A 86 -5.50 -22.20 20.84
C PHE A 86 -6.92 -22.63 20.43
N GLY A 87 -7.32 -22.27 19.20
CA GLY A 87 -8.59 -22.66 18.56
C GLY A 87 -9.72 -21.61 18.60
N GLY A 88 -10.66 -21.72 17.64
CA GLY A 88 -11.87 -20.89 17.47
C GLY A 88 -11.64 -19.48 16.89
N PRO A 89 -12.60 -18.90 16.12
CA PRO A 89 -12.42 -17.61 15.44
C PRO A 89 -12.41 -16.40 16.42
N PRO A 90 -11.69 -15.30 16.09
CA PRO A 90 -11.53 -14.15 16.97
C PRO A 90 -12.84 -13.34 17.16
N PRO A 91 -13.05 -12.71 18.33
CA PRO A 91 -14.29 -12.02 18.67
C PRO A 91 -14.39 -10.62 18.04
N GLY A 92 -15.63 -10.16 17.79
CA GLY A 92 -15.98 -8.87 17.16
C GLY A 92 -16.23 -7.69 18.11
N SER A 93 -15.64 -7.67 19.32
CA SER A 93 -15.77 -6.58 20.29
C SER A 93 -14.42 -5.86 20.51
N PRO A 94 -14.39 -4.65 21.10
CA PRO A 94 -13.14 -4.03 21.55
C PRO A 94 -12.37 -5.02 22.41
N THR A 95 -11.10 -5.20 22.06
CA THR A 95 -10.19 -6.16 22.66
C THR A 95 -10.13 -6.00 24.19
N PRO A 96 -10.18 -7.08 25.00
CA PRO A 96 -10.26 -7.03 26.46
C PRO A 96 -8.93 -6.62 27.15
N TYR A 97 -8.06 -5.91 26.42
CA TYR A 97 -6.70 -5.63 26.83
C TYR A 97 -6.53 -4.19 27.33
N PRO A 98 -5.67 -3.95 28.33
CA PRO A 98 -5.39 -2.59 28.77
C PRO A 98 -4.78 -1.78 27.62
N PRO A 99 -5.09 -0.47 27.52
CA PRO A 99 -4.55 0.38 26.47
C PRO A 99 -3.02 0.51 26.58
N TYR A 100 -2.35 0.70 25.44
CA TYR A 100 -0.97 1.13 25.40
C TYR A 100 -0.85 2.53 26.01
N ARG A 101 0.28 2.78 26.67
CA ARG A 101 0.62 4.08 27.25
C ARG A 101 1.09 5.07 26.20
N TRP A 102 1.57 4.57 25.06
CA TRP A 102 1.93 5.38 23.91
C TRP A 102 1.95 4.55 22.63
N ALA A 103 1.90 5.25 21.50
CA ALA A 103 2.13 4.71 20.17
C ALA A 103 2.86 5.72 19.27
N ILE A 104 3.64 5.21 18.30
CA ILE A 104 4.13 5.98 17.16
C ILE A 104 3.27 5.61 15.96
N PHE A 105 2.58 6.58 15.39
CA PHE A 105 1.81 6.45 14.16
C PHE A 105 2.61 6.98 12.98
N LEU A 106 2.54 6.30 11.85
CA LEU A 106 3.10 6.80 10.60
C LEU A 106 1.98 7.38 9.75
N VAL A 107 2.18 8.61 9.27
CA VAL A 107 1.23 9.32 8.41
C VAL A 107 1.94 9.69 7.11
N GLU A 108 1.35 9.37 5.95
CA GLU A 108 1.86 9.83 4.66
C GLU A 108 1.80 11.35 4.62
N SER A 109 2.93 11.99 4.35
CA SER A 109 2.97 13.45 4.25
C SER A 109 2.22 14.00 3.04
N VAL A 110 2.04 13.17 2.00
CA VAL A 110 1.18 13.38 0.83
C VAL A 110 0.56 12.01 0.48
N PRO A 111 -0.77 11.85 0.51
CA PRO A 111 -1.80 12.89 0.57
C PRO A 111 -2.24 13.32 1.99
N GLY A 112 -1.63 12.82 3.08
CA GLY A 112 -2.09 13.09 4.44
C GLY A 112 -3.02 12.00 4.98
N ARG A 113 -2.55 10.75 4.96
CA ARG A 113 -3.33 9.59 5.41
C ARG A 113 -2.58 8.81 6.48
N LEU A 114 -3.31 8.35 7.49
CA LEU A 114 -2.78 7.42 8.48
C LEU A 114 -2.37 6.13 7.75
N MET A 115 -1.11 5.75 7.89
CA MET A 115 -0.58 4.55 7.24
C MET A 115 -0.77 3.34 8.13
N VAL A 116 -0.19 3.41 9.33
CA VAL A 116 -0.02 2.27 10.23
C VAL A 116 0.47 2.75 11.59
N ILE A 117 0.35 1.89 12.59
CA ILE A 117 1.04 2.02 13.86
C ILE A 117 2.47 1.48 13.69
N GLY A 118 3.46 2.36 13.81
CA GLY A 118 4.87 2.04 13.69
C GLY A 118 5.44 1.31 14.90
N ASP A 119 5.00 1.67 16.12
CA ASP A 119 5.47 1.11 17.39
C ASP A 119 4.49 1.43 18.54
N VAL A 120 4.53 0.67 19.63
CA VAL A 120 3.67 0.84 20.84
C VAL A 120 4.38 0.42 22.11
N GLY A 121 3.96 0.96 23.27
CA GLY A 121 4.50 0.51 24.55
C GLY A 121 3.53 0.58 25.72
N ILE A 122 3.76 -0.32 26.68
CA ILE A 122 2.95 -0.48 27.89
C ILE A 122 3.69 -0.07 29.18
N ALA A 123 5.02 -0.09 29.17
CA ALA A 123 5.81 0.07 30.40
C ALA A 123 6.15 1.55 30.65
N GLU A 124 6.80 2.17 29.69
CA GLU A 124 7.24 3.55 29.72
C GLU A 124 6.12 4.52 29.31
N ALA A 125 6.28 5.79 29.69
CA ALA A 125 5.27 6.83 29.41
C ALA A 125 5.45 7.49 28.03
N TRP A 126 6.59 7.28 27.36
CA TRP A 126 6.92 7.90 26.08
C TRP A 126 7.90 7.03 25.27
N PRO A 127 7.77 6.97 23.93
CA PRO A 127 8.69 6.22 23.08
C PRO A 127 10.10 6.82 23.06
N SER A 128 11.06 6.18 23.72
CA SER A 128 12.47 6.63 23.65
C SER A 128 13.06 6.55 22.23
N THR A 129 12.53 5.66 21.39
CA THR A 129 12.87 5.56 19.96
C THR A 129 12.50 6.83 19.20
N PHE A 130 11.36 7.45 19.54
CA PHE A 130 10.91 8.68 18.89
C PHE A 130 11.89 9.83 19.08
N ASP A 131 12.48 9.95 20.27
CA ASP A 131 13.45 11.01 20.56
C ASP A 131 14.69 10.92 19.67
N LYS A 132 15.07 9.70 19.25
CA LYS A 132 16.21 9.43 18.36
C LYS A 132 15.90 9.66 16.88
N LEU A 133 14.63 9.78 16.50
CA LEU A 133 14.26 10.02 15.10
C LEU A 133 14.73 11.41 14.64
N PRO A 134 15.24 11.54 13.41
CA PRO A 134 15.53 12.84 12.83
C PRO A 134 14.25 13.65 12.62
N SER A 135 14.37 14.97 12.56
CA SER A 135 13.28 15.86 12.18
C SER A 135 13.79 16.79 11.09
N HIS A 136 13.38 16.53 9.85
CA HIS A 136 13.70 17.37 8.72
C HIS A 136 12.82 18.64 8.75
N PRO A 137 13.33 19.80 8.32
CA PRO A 137 12.50 20.99 8.19
C PRO A 137 11.36 20.69 7.21
N ALA A 138 10.16 21.18 7.52
CA ALA A 138 9.04 21.16 6.59
C ALA A 138 9.41 22.05 5.40
N MET A 139 9.95 21.46 4.33
CA MET A 139 10.22 22.20 3.11
C MET A 139 8.89 22.61 2.49
N THR A 140 8.83 23.83 1.96
CA THR A 140 7.75 24.26 1.08
C THR A 140 7.57 23.16 0.04
N TYR A 141 6.35 22.62 -0.07
CA TYR A 141 6.05 21.57 -1.05
C TYR A 141 6.57 22.02 -2.42
N VAL A 142 7.68 21.42 -2.85
CA VAL A 142 8.07 21.43 -4.25
C VAL A 142 7.13 20.40 -4.85
N PRO A 143 6.14 20.79 -5.68
CA PRO A 143 5.41 19.80 -6.43
C PRO A 143 6.44 18.87 -7.07
N PRO A 144 6.20 17.55 -7.12
CA PRO A 144 7.07 16.70 -7.92
C PRO A 144 7.22 17.42 -9.26
N SER A 145 8.46 17.59 -9.74
CA SER A 145 8.68 18.05 -11.11
C SER A 145 7.64 17.33 -11.95
N PRO A 146 6.75 18.07 -12.67
CA PRO A 146 5.63 17.44 -13.36
C PRO A 146 6.19 16.23 -14.06
N THR A 147 5.66 15.04 -13.73
CA THR A 147 6.08 13.79 -14.34
C THR A 147 6.26 14.11 -15.82
N PRO A 148 7.47 13.95 -16.40
CA PRO A 148 7.69 14.31 -17.79
C PRO A 148 6.53 13.72 -18.56
N ARG A 149 5.73 14.58 -19.22
CA ARG A 149 4.45 14.15 -19.80
C ARG A 149 4.73 12.90 -20.60
N LEU A 150 4.24 11.77 -20.09
CA LEU A 150 4.48 10.48 -20.69
C LEU A 150 3.95 10.57 -22.11
N THR A 151 4.79 10.19 -23.06
CA THR A 151 4.44 10.27 -24.48
C THR A 151 3.15 9.50 -24.70
N THR A 152 2.20 10.11 -25.40
CA THR A 152 0.96 9.43 -25.79
C THR A 152 1.31 8.18 -26.60
N LEU A 153 0.82 7.02 -26.14
CA LEU A 153 1.05 5.76 -26.83
C LEU A 153 -0.13 5.48 -27.76
N GLY A 154 0.15 5.29 -29.05
CA GLY A 154 -0.88 4.91 -30.02
C GLY A 154 -1.39 3.49 -29.73
N VAL A 155 -2.66 3.37 -29.35
CA VAL A 155 -3.33 2.09 -29.08
C VAL A 155 -4.50 1.89 -30.04
N LYS A 156 -4.79 0.65 -30.39
CA LYS A 156 -6.04 0.30 -31.12
C LYS A 156 -7.20 0.05 -30.18
N ILE A 157 -6.91 -0.37 -28.94
CA ILE A 157 -7.90 -0.66 -27.91
C ILE A 157 -7.83 0.41 -26.84
N GLN A 158 -8.98 1.04 -26.57
CA GLN A 158 -9.13 2.09 -25.57
C GLN A 158 -9.36 1.50 -24.17
N GLN A 159 -9.04 2.28 -23.13
CA GLN A 159 -9.12 1.88 -21.72
C GLN A 159 -10.45 1.17 -21.34
N PRO A 160 -11.66 1.65 -21.74
CA PRO A 160 -12.90 0.99 -21.36
C PRO A 160 -13.04 -0.42 -21.95
N LEU A 161 -12.46 -0.66 -23.14
CA LEU A 161 -12.46 -1.97 -23.79
C LEU A 161 -11.50 -2.93 -23.09
N ALA A 162 -10.34 -2.44 -22.64
CA ALA A 162 -9.38 -3.23 -21.86
C ALA A 162 -9.98 -3.68 -20.51
N THR A 163 -10.61 -2.76 -19.76
CA THR A 163 -11.33 -3.11 -18.52
C THR A 163 -12.47 -4.10 -18.79
N SER A 164 -13.25 -3.87 -19.85
CA SER A 164 -14.37 -4.74 -20.23
C SER A 164 -13.91 -6.15 -20.61
N ALA A 165 -12.72 -6.31 -21.19
CA ALA A 165 -12.18 -7.63 -21.53
C ALA A 165 -11.96 -8.48 -20.28
N VAL A 166 -11.41 -7.90 -19.21
CA VAL A 166 -11.19 -8.59 -17.93
C VAL A 166 -12.51 -8.88 -17.21
N MET A 167 -13.45 -7.93 -17.21
CA MET A 167 -14.77 -8.14 -16.59
C MET A 167 -15.57 -9.28 -17.25
N LYS A 168 -15.30 -9.59 -18.52
CA LYS A 168 -15.95 -10.71 -19.24
C LYS A 168 -15.35 -12.07 -18.93
N LEU A 169 -14.21 -12.15 -18.24
CA LEU A 169 -13.58 -13.41 -17.84
C LEU A 169 -14.26 -14.03 -16.60
N SER A 170 -15.57 -14.28 -16.66
CA SER A 170 -16.33 -14.80 -15.51
C SER A 170 -15.88 -16.19 -15.03
N ALA A 171 -15.16 -16.94 -15.87
CA ALA A 171 -14.54 -18.21 -15.47
C ALA A 171 -13.30 -18.02 -14.59
N GLU A 172 -12.55 -16.92 -14.79
CA GLU A 172 -11.30 -16.64 -14.08
C GLU A 172 -11.44 -15.56 -13.01
N VAL A 173 -12.45 -14.71 -13.10
CA VAL A 173 -12.74 -13.61 -12.18
C VAL A 173 -14.15 -13.80 -11.65
N ARG A 174 -14.25 -14.36 -10.44
CA ARG A 174 -15.54 -14.66 -9.79
C ARG A 174 -16.12 -13.47 -9.05
N ARG A 175 -15.25 -12.63 -8.48
CA ARG A 175 -15.64 -11.42 -7.75
C ARG A 175 -14.60 -10.33 -7.99
N ILE A 176 -15.07 -9.10 -8.18
CA ILE A 176 -14.25 -7.91 -8.33
C ILE A 176 -14.60 -6.95 -7.19
N ASP A 177 -13.64 -6.72 -6.30
CA ASP A 177 -13.73 -5.73 -5.22
C ASP A 177 -13.09 -4.40 -5.65
N ARG A 178 -12.02 -4.46 -6.48
CA ARG A 178 -11.35 -3.29 -7.07
C ARG A 178 -10.80 -3.67 -8.44
N ILE A 179 -10.88 -2.74 -9.40
CA ILE A 179 -10.26 -2.87 -10.72
C ILE A 179 -9.63 -1.55 -11.13
N GLU A 180 -8.38 -1.61 -11.60
CA GLU A 180 -7.67 -0.45 -12.15
C GLU A 180 -6.88 -0.86 -13.38
N VAL A 181 -6.63 0.10 -14.26
CA VAL A 181 -5.96 -0.12 -15.53
C VAL A 181 -5.00 1.02 -15.83
N LYS A 182 -3.80 0.67 -16.28
CA LYS A 182 -2.74 1.60 -16.67
C LYS A 182 -2.19 1.25 -18.04
N LEU A 183 -1.85 2.27 -18.83
CA LEU A 183 -1.19 2.11 -20.13
C LEU A 183 0.31 2.33 -19.99
N MET A 184 1.12 1.45 -20.54
CA MET A 184 2.58 1.61 -20.56
C MET A 184 3.18 0.84 -21.74
N THR A 185 4.49 0.84 -21.86
CA THR A 185 5.23 -0.03 -22.79
C THR A 185 5.63 -1.33 -22.12
N TRP A 186 5.86 -2.39 -22.91
CA TRP A 186 6.36 -3.65 -22.37
C TRP A 186 7.70 -3.51 -21.62
N ARG A 187 8.59 -2.62 -22.10
CA ARG A 187 9.85 -2.30 -21.41
C ARG A 187 9.62 -1.77 -20.00
N GLU A 188 8.66 -0.88 -19.84
CA GLU A 188 8.31 -0.30 -18.53
C GLU A 188 7.69 -1.34 -17.59
N TYR A 189 6.84 -2.21 -18.12
CA TYR A 189 6.26 -3.30 -17.34
C TYR A 189 7.33 -4.31 -16.87
N LEU A 190 8.27 -4.69 -17.73
CA LEU A 190 9.38 -5.58 -17.36
C LEU A 190 10.35 -4.91 -16.36
N ALA A 191 10.49 -3.59 -16.41
CA ALA A 191 11.31 -2.83 -15.47
C ALA A 191 10.65 -2.67 -14.08
N SER A 192 9.40 -3.08 -13.89
CA SER A 192 8.68 -2.99 -12.62
C SER A 192 9.27 -3.84 -11.50
N GLY A 193 10.09 -4.84 -11.85
CA GLY A 193 10.67 -5.79 -10.91
C GLY A 193 9.70 -6.86 -10.40
N ASP A 194 8.47 -6.95 -10.95
CA ASP A 194 7.58 -8.06 -10.64
C ASP A 194 8.11 -9.37 -11.26
N PRO A 195 8.36 -10.43 -10.45
CA PRO A 195 8.81 -11.71 -11.00
C PRO A 195 7.75 -12.42 -11.86
N GLY A 196 6.50 -11.94 -11.87
CA GLY A 196 5.42 -12.39 -12.77
C GLY A 196 5.29 -11.57 -14.06
N ALA A 197 6.07 -10.50 -14.23
CA ALA A 197 6.02 -9.69 -15.44
C ALA A 197 6.56 -10.49 -16.63
N TYR A 198 5.67 -10.85 -17.55
CA TYR A 198 5.99 -11.61 -18.73
C TYR A 198 5.55 -10.87 -19.99
N LYS A 199 6.47 -10.75 -20.96
CA LYS A 199 6.21 -10.25 -22.30
C LYS A 199 6.23 -11.42 -23.29
N PRO A 200 5.22 -11.56 -24.18
CA PRO A 200 5.31 -12.51 -25.29
C PRO A 200 6.56 -12.28 -26.13
N ALA A 201 7.23 -13.36 -26.55
CA ALA A 201 8.47 -13.27 -27.33
C ALA A 201 8.33 -12.48 -28.64
N ALA A 202 7.13 -12.46 -29.23
CA ALA A 202 6.82 -11.74 -30.46
C ALA A 202 6.52 -10.24 -30.26
N ALA A 203 6.30 -9.78 -29.03
CA ALA A 203 5.95 -8.39 -28.76
C ALA A 203 7.20 -7.50 -28.72
N ASP A 204 7.13 -6.32 -29.32
CA ASP A 204 8.20 -5.31 -29.23
C ASP A 204 8.25 -4.68 -27.83
N ASP A 205 9.46 -4.36 -27.34
CA ASP A 205 9.66 -3.70 -26.05
C ASP A 205 8.97 -2.34 -25.97
N GLY A 206 8.90 -1.63 -27.10
CA GLY A 206 8.23 -0.34 -27.21
C GLY A 206 6.72 -0.43 -27.44
N ALA A 207 6.17 -1.64 -27.65
CA ALA A 207 4.76 -1.79 -27.93
C ALA A 207 3.90 -1.48 -26.69
N PRO A 208 2.74 -0.84 -26.88
CA PRO A 208 1.84 -0.48 -25.78
C PRO A 208 1.18 -1.72 -25.18
N VAL A 209 1.06 -1.73 -23.86
CA VAL A 209 0.39 -2.76 -23.08
C VAL A 209 -0.50 -2.11 -22.04
N TRP A 210 -1.72 -2.60 -21.93
CA TRP A 210 -2.62 -2.30 -20.83
C TRP A 210 -2.37 -3.31 -19.71
N ILE A 211 -2.06 -2.81 -18.52
CA ILE A 211 -1.96 -3.62 -17.31
C ILE A 211 -3.24 -3.39 -16.52
N VAL A 212 -4.00 -4.47 -16.29
CA VAL A 212 -5.27 -4.42 -15.56
C VAL A 212 -5.12 -5.18 -14.26
N ALA A 213 -5.12 -4.48 -13.14
CA ALA A 213 -5.10 -5.07 -11.81
C ALA A 213 -6.53 -5.26 -11.29
N VAL A 214 -6.79 -6.42 -10.72
CA VAL A 214 -8.06 -6.81 -10.11
C VAL A 214 -7.79 -7.35 -8.72
N ALA A 215 -8.51 -6.84 -7.72
CA ALA A 215 -8.65 -7.52 -6.44
C ALA A 215 -10.05 -8.11 -6.29
N GLY A 216 -10.12 -9.25 -5.62
CA GLY A 216 -11.35 -9.97 -5.38
C GLY A 216 -11.11 -11.48 -5.35
N GLU A 217 -11.94 -12.23 -6.05
CA GLU A 217 -11.84 -13.70 -6.13
C GLU A 217 -11.42 -14.10 -7.54
N ILE A 218 -10.13 -14.42 -7.70
CA ILE A 218 -9.54 -14.81 -8.99
C ILE A 218 -9.28 -16.32 -8.98
N VAL A 219 -9.79 -17.04 -9.96
CA VAL A 219 -9.64 -18.49 -10.11
C VAL A 219 -9.07 -18.80 -11.49
N PRO A 220 -7.77 -18.56 -11.69
CA PRO A 220 -7.13 -18.75 -12.98
C PRO A 220 -7.11 -20.24 -13.35
N ALA A 221 -7.15 -20.55 -14.65
CA ALA A 221 -7.11 -21.93 -15.13
C ALA A 221 -5.84 -22.69 -14.64
N PHE A 222 -4.69 -22.01 -14.56
CA PHE A 222 -3.44 -22.59 -14.04
C PHE A 222 -3.49 -22.90 -12.54
N GLY A 223 -4.40 -22.26 -11.80
CA GLY A 223 -4.58 -22.48 -10.38
C GLY A 223 -5.29 -23.79 -10.05
N HIS A 224 -5.79 -24.53 -11.04
CA HIS A 224 -6.52 -25.79 -10.85
C HIS A 224 -7.64 -25.71 -9.78
N GLY A 225 -8.37 -24.59 -9.76
CA GLY A 225 -9.45 -24.33 -8.79
C GLY A 225 -9.02 -23.59 -7.53
N LEU A 226 -7.73 -23.29 -7.36
CA LEU A 226 -7.24 -22.39 -6.32
C LEU A 226 -7.74 -20.97 -6.55
N THR A 227 -8.01 -20.29 -5.44
CA THR A 227 -8.48 -18.91 -5.41
C THR A 227 -7.35 -17.97 -5.01
N PHE A 228 -7.29 -16.82 -5.67
CA PHE A 228 -6.32 -15.77 -5.44
C PHE A 228 -7.01 -14.45 -5.11
N ASN A 229 -6.44 -13.71 -4.17
CA ASN A 229 -6.95 -12.41 -3.69
C ASN A 229 -6.84 -11.32 -4.74
N TRP A 230 -5.88 -11.44 -5.65
CA TRP A 230 -5.72 -10.49 -6.74
C TRP A 230 -5.10 -11.13 -7.98
N GLY A 231 -5.32 -10.48 -9.13
CA GLY A 231 -4.77 -10.83 -10.43
C GLY A 231 -4.36 -9.60 -11.23
N VAL A 232 -3.31 -9.72 -12.04
CA VAL A 232 -2.88 -8.72 -13.01
C VAL A 232 -2.92 -9.35 -14.39
N PHE A 233 -3.78 -8.78 -15.24
CA PHE A 233 -3.94 -9.17 -16.63
C PHE A 233 -3.14 -8.21 -17.51
N THR A 234 -2.39 -8.76 -18.46
CA THR A 234 -1.72 -7.96 -19.49
C THR A 234 -2.51 -8.06 -20.78
N ILE A 235 -2.87 -6.92 -21.36
CA ILE A 235 -3.61 -6.85 -22.62
C ILE A 235 -2.76 -6.08 -23.62
N ASP A 236 -2.51 -6.69 -24.77
CA ASP A 236 -1.77 -6.03 -25.84
C ASP A 236 -2.56 -4.82 -26.37
N GLY A 237 -1.96 -3.62 -26.36
CA GLY A 237 -2.62 -2.39 -26.80
C GLY A 237 -2.83 -2.30 -28.31
N THR A 238 -2.22 -3.20 -29.09
CA THR A 238 -2.26 -3.24 -30.56
C THR A 238 -3.38 -4.11 -31.13
N ASP A 239 -3.77 -5.18 -30.43
CA ASP A 239 -4.81 -6.12 -30.89
C ASP A 239 -5.88 -6.45 -29.83
N GLY A 240 -5.66 -6.09 -28.55
CA GLY A 240 -6.58 -6.36 -27.45
C GLY A 240 -6.53 -7.76 -26.88
N GLY A 241 -5.57 -8.58 -27.30
CA GLY A 241 -5.37 -9.92 -26.78
C GLY A 241 -4.89 -9.90 -25.33
N ILE A 242 -5.52 -10.71 -24.48
CA ILE A 242 -5.00 -10.98 -23.13
C ILE A 242 -3.80 -11.92 -23.30
N THR A 243 -2.63 -11.45 -22.89
CA THR A 243 -1.34 -12.11 -23.16
C THR A 243 -0.81 -12.87 -21.96
N SER A 244 -1.16 -12.43 -20.75
CA SER A 244 -0.77 -13.12 -19.52
C SER A 244 -1.71 -12.76 -18.36
N LEU A 245 -1.68 -13.62 -17.35
CA LEU A 245 -2.32 -13.43 -16.06
C LEU A 245 -1.34 -13.86 -14.98
N THR A 246 -1.05 -12.95 -14.05
CA THR A 246 -0.38 -13.26 -12.78
C THR A 246 -1.40 -13.16 -11.66
N ALA A 247 -1.46 -14.14 -10.76
CA ALA A 247 -2.36 -14.10 -9.61
C ALA A 247 -1.63 -14.54 -8.33
N ARG A 248 -1.87 -13.86 -7.20
CA ARG A 248 -1.23 -14.17 -5.92
C ARG A 248 -2.15 -13.91 -4.71
N ASN A 249 -1.70 -14.41 -3.57
CA ASN A 249 -2.35 -14.34 -2.25
C ASN A 249 -1.49 -13.60 -1.21
N ASP A 250 -0.42 -12.93 -1.64
CA ASP A 250 0.53 -12.21 -0.78
C ASP A 250 0.01 -10.85 -0.28
N GLY A 251 -1.25 -10.51 -0.58
CA GLY A 251 -1.93 -9.31 -0.13
C GLY A 251 -3.35 -9.21 -0.69
N ALA A 252 -4.02 -8.10 -0.45
CA ALA A 252 -5.34 -7.80 -1.00
C ALA A 252 -5.30 -7.06 -2.36
N TRP A 253 -4.12 -6.58 -2.79
CA TRP A 253 -3.92 -5.80 -4.02
C TRP A 253 -2.47 -5.96 -4.52
N PRO A 254 -2.21 -5.97 -5.85
CA PRO A 254 -0.85 -6.00 -6.40
C PRO A 254 -0.17 -4.66 -6.20
N ALA A 255 0.57 -4.52 -5.12
CA ALA A 255 1.08 -3.22 -4.74
C ALA A 255 2.13 -2.61 -5.68
N PHE A 256 2.85 -3.43 -6.46
CA PHE A 256 3.73 -2.93 -7.51
C PHE A 256 2.96 -2.15 -8.59
N PHE A 257 1.66 -2.45 -8.76
CA PHE A 257 0.80 -1.81 -9.75
C PHE A 257 0.69 -0.30 -9.52
N ASP A 258 0.62 0.13 -8.26
CA ASP A 258 0.45 1.55 -7.91
C ASP A 258 1.65 2.39 -8.37
N ALA A 259 2.84 1.79 -8.43
CA ALA A 259 4.08 2.43 -8.89
C ALA A 259 4.26 2.43 -10.42
N LEU A 260 3.45 1.68 -11.17
CA LEU A 260 3.58 1.61 -12.62
C LEU A 260 3.25 2.96 -13.29
N PRO A 261 3.94 3.31 -14.40
CA PRO A 261 3.59 4.47 -15.20
C PRO A 261 2.19 4.33 -15.81
N ASP A 262 1.56 5.45 -16.14
CA ASP A 262 0.27 5.48 -16.84
C ASP A 262 0.31 6.53 -17.95
N HIS A 263 0.52 6.05 -19.17
CA HIS A 263 0.60 6.88 -20.37
C HIS A 263 -0.79 7.32 -20.81
N PRO A 264 -0.94 8.56 -21.29
CA PRO A 264 -2.18 8.96 -21.93
C PRO A 264 -2.40 8.16 -23.23
N ALA A 265 -3.60 7.64 -23.41
CA ALA A 265 -4.08 7.14 -24.70
C ALA A 265 -4.58 8.31 -25.57
N PRO A 266 -4.57 8.20 -26.91
CA PRO A 266 -5.20 9.18 -27.78
C PRO A 266 -6.70 9.24 -27.48
N SER A 267 -7.24 10.45 -27.34
CA SER A 267 -8.69 10.62 -27.26
C SER A 267 -9.35 10.02 -28.52
N PRO A 268 -10.49 9.31 -28.38
CA PRO A 268 -11.21 8.72 -29.50
C PRO A 268 -11.73 9.77 -30.49
#